data_AF-A0A8C3H602-F1
#
_entry.id   AF-A0A8C3H602-F1
#
_cell.length_a   1.000
_cell.length_b   1.000
_cell.length_c   1.000
_cell.angle_alpha   90.00
_cell.angle_beta   90.00
_cell.angle_gamma   90.00
#
_symmetry.space_group_name_H-M   'P 1'
#
loop_
_entity.id
_entity.type
_entity.pdbx_description
1 polymer ?
#
loop_
_entity_poly.entity_id
_entity_poly.type
_entity_poly.pdbx_seq_one_letter_code
_entity_poly.pdbx_strand_id
1 'polypeptide(L)'
;MDFTKIRQEIYVTHFTSLQRKKDRKLSKILPATWGHNRGTPNSPSNIVNLSSYTLNTVEESVLSRGLSFCSSTPMNMIQFCGDLEAYFRRLRLKEYFQDNTEQRTDTQIPSYQQHRKKNSTWTPPEGRNDSLDLYIECFHRRAQAEIVEKQHHLPHNLSRAEHNAIHNLRNHPDIIIKEADKGGAVVIMKRSDYQKEAARQLSNTKFYRPLSSDPTEEYTKKLHHLLRTLPTLTQEQINIPVEPRPGLFYLLPKIHKPGNPGRPIISGIGTLTEGLSGYVDSLLRPYATSTPSYLGDATDFLRKLQCIW
;
A
#
# COMPACT_ATOMS: atom_id res chain seq x y z
N MET A 1 36.62 -24.92 17.40
CA MET A 1 36.21 -23.79 16.54
C MET A 1 34.80 -23.43 16.92
N ASP A 2 34.57 -22.18 17.33
CA ASP A 2 33.29 -21.71 17.87
C ASP A 2 32.36 -21.28 16.74
N PHE A 3 31.50 -22.21 16.31
CA PHE A 3 30.55 -22.03 15.20
C PHE A 3 29.53 -20.90 15.44
N THR A 4 29.28 -20.55 16.70
CA THR A 4 28.38 -19.48 17.12
C THR A 4 28.94 -18.10 16.78
N LYS A 5 30.25 -17.92 16.96
CA LYS A 5 30.98 -16.69 16.67
C LYS A 5 31.06 -16.42 15.16
N ILE A 6 31.33 -17.46 14.38
CA ILE A 6 31.40 -17.41 12.91
C ILE A 6 30.03 -17.07 12.31
N ARG A 7 28.93 -17.63 12.84
CA ARG A 7 27.57 -17.31 12.37
C ARG A 7 27.17 -15.86 12.68
N GLN A 8 27.50 -15.34 13.86
CA GLN A 8 27.25 -13.93 14.19
C GLN A 8 28.05 -13.00 13.29
N GLU A 9 29.33 -13.28 13.04
CA GLU A 9 30.15 -12.48 12.13
C GLU A 9 29.63 -12.49 10.70
N ILE A 10 29.20 -13.65 10.18
CA ILE A 10 28.60 -13.74 8.83
C ILE A 10 27.29 -12.96 8.76
N TYR A 11 26.42 -13.06 9.77
CA TYR A 11 25.16 -12.32 9.80
C TYR A 11 25.38 -10.81 9.90
N VAL A 12 26.29 -10.36 10.76
CA VAL A 12 26.65 -8.93 10.88
C VAL A 12 27.24 -8.44 9.56
N THR A 13 28.17 -9.17 8.97
CA THR A 13 28.82 -8.81 7.69
C THR A 13 27.81 -8.73 6.55
N HIS A 14 26.88 -9.69 6.48
CA HIS A 14 25.82 -9.71 5.47
C HIS A 14 24.81 -8.59 5.69
N PHE A 15 24.40 -8.34 6.93
CA PHE A 15 23.50 -7.24 7.29
C PHE A 15 24.11 -5.87 6.98
N THR A 16 25.39 -5.65 7.34
CA THR A 16 26.11 -4.42 7.00
C THR A 16 26.26 -4.24 5.49
N SER A 17 26.49 -5.33 4.74
CA SER A 17 26.55 -5.31 3.27
C SER A 17 25.20 -4.93 2.64
N LEU A 18 24.09 -5.48 3.15
CA LEU A 18 22.74 -5.15 2.72
C LEU A 18 22.36 -3.70 3.06
N GLN A 19 22.72 -3.23 4.26
CA GLN A 19 22.50 -1.86 4.69
C GLN A 19 23.28 -0.88 3.81
N ARG A 20 24.58 -1.13 3.54
CA ARG A 20 25.37 -0.33 2.59
C ARG A 20 24.80 -0.33 1.17
N LYS A 21 24.28 -1.47 0.68
CA LYS A 21 23.61 -1.54 -0.63
C LYS A 21 22.33 -0.70 -0.64
N LYS A 22 21.52 -0.76 0.41
CA LYS A 22 20.32 0.05 0.57
C LYS A 22 20.67 1.53 0.63
N ASP A 23 21.64 1.93 1.45
CA ASP A 23 22.07 3.31 1.61
C ASP A 23 22.67 3.88 0.32
N ARG A 24 23.44 3.09 -0.44
CA ARG A 24 23.96 3.47 -1.76
C ARG A 24 22.87 3.58 -2.82
N LYS A 25 21.79 2.81 -2.70
CA LYS A 25 20.63 2.91 -3.60
C LYS A 25 19.80 4.14 -3.23
N LEU A 26 19.64 4.40 -1.93
CA LEU A 26 18.94 5.56 -1.39
C LEU A 26 19.67 6.87 -1.74
N SER A 27 21.00 6.91 -1.64
CA SER A 27 21.81 8.09 -2.00
C SER A 27 21.84 8.40 -3.49
N LYS A 28 21.49 7.44 -4.35
CA LYS A 28 21.30 7.64 -5.79
C LYS A 28 19.87 8.10 -6.14
N ILE A 29 18.91 7.86 -5.26
CA ILE A 29 17.51 8.23 -5.43
C ILE A 29 17.25 9.61 -4.80
N LEU A 30 17.93 9.94 -3.71
CA LEU A 30 17.92 11.27 -3.11
C LEU A 30 18.88 12.19 -3.91
N PRO A 31 18.41 13.30 -4.48
CA PRO A 31 19.32 14.30 -5.02
C PRO A 31 20.24 14.81 -3.91
N ALA A 32 21.49 15.15 -4.24
CA ALA A 32 22.56 15.59 -3.33
C ALA A 32 22.26 16.88 -2.53
N THR A 33 21.02 17.39 -2.54
CA THR A 33 20.60 18.64 -1.93
C THR A 33 19.67 18.48 -0.72
N TRP A 34 19.43 17.26 -0.23
CA TRP A 34 18.75 17.04 1.06
C TRP A 34 19.72 17.17 2.25
N GLY A 35 20.45 18.28 2.27
CA GLY A 35 21.23 18.76 3.40
C GLY A 35 21.00 20.25 3.54
N HIS A 36 20.43 20.66 4.68
CA HIS A 36 20.52 22.01 5.24
C HIS A 36 20.45 23.18 4.24
N ASN A 37 19.28 23.41 3.64
CA ASN A 37 19.06 24.66 2.91
C ASN A 37 18.58 25.76 3.89
N ARG A 38 19.54 26.53 4.42
CA ARG A 38 19.27 27.91 4.84
C ARG A 38 19.30 28.78 3.57
N GLY A 39 18.12 29.20 3.09
CA GLY A 39 17.94 30.37 2.21
C GLY A 39 18.17 30.19 0.70
N THR A 40 17.10 29.94 -0.06
CA THR A 40 16.44 30.87 -1.01
C THR A 40 15.41 30.11 -1.88
N PRO A 41 14.23 30.69 -2.19
CA PRO A 41 13.09 29.97 -2.71
C PRO A 41 13.04 30.07 -4.24
N ASN A 42 13.31 28.97 -4.95
CA ASN A 42 12.83 28.74 -6.32
C ASN A 42 13.11 27.31 -6.78
N SER A 43 12.72 26.33 -5.97
CA SER A 43 12.40 25.01 -6.52
C SER A 43 10.97 25.10 -7.08
N PRO A 44 10.66 24.61 -8.29
CA PRO A 44 9.28 24.54 -8.74
C PRO A 44 8.55 23.67 -7.73
N SER A 45 7.68 24.29 -6.93
CA SER A 45 6.90 23.57 -5.95
C SER A 45 6.16 22.46 -6.69
N ASN A 46 6.28 21.23 -6.21
CA ASN A 46 5.41 20.12 -6.60
C ASN A 46 3.93 20.38 -6.27
N ILE A 47 3.60 21.59 -5.80
CA ILE A 47 2.27 22.09 -5.47
C ILE A 47 1.78 22.93 -6.65
N VAL A 48 0.59 22.61 -7.14
CA VAL A 48 -0.15 23.38 -8.14
C VAL A 48 -1.45 23.88 -7.51
N ASN A 49 -1.54 25.19 -7.30
CA ASN A 49 -2.73 25.79 -6.71
C ASN A 49 -3.66 26.35 -7.81
N LEU A 50 -4.79 25.68 -8.01
CA LEU A 50 -5.88 26.07 -8.92
C LEU A 50 -7.06 26.71 -8.17
N SER A 51 -6.87 27.03 -6.88
CA SER A 51 -7.87 27.65 -6.04
C SER A 51 -7.51 29.11 -5.74
N SER A 52 -8.43 29.85 -5.12
CA SER A 52 -8.16 31.18 -4.57
C SER A 52 -7.60 31.14 -3.14
N TYR A 53 -7.37 29.96 -2.57
CA TYR A 53 -6.84 29.81 -1.21
C TYR A 53 -5.34 30.10 -1.20
N THR A 54 -4.90 31.03 -0.37
CA THR A 54 -3.48 31.35 -0.20
C THR A 54 -2.90 30.47 0.89
N LEU A 55 -1.94 29.61 0.52
CA LEU A 55 -1.22 28.79 1.49
C LEU A 55 -0.27 29.66 2.31
N ASN A 56 -0.16 29.35 3.60
CA ASN A 56 0.96 29.87 4.39
C ASN A 56 2.21 28.97 4.23
N THR A 57 3.35 29.47 4.70
CA THR A 57 4.65 28.78 4.57
C THR A 57 4.68 27.40 5.23
N VAL A 58 3.90 27.19 6.29
CA VAL A 58 3.81 25.89 6.99
C VAL A 58 2.98 24.90 6.18
N GLU A 59 1.88 25.35 5.58
CA GLU A 59 1.05 24.52 4.69
C GLU A 59 1.81 24.13 3.42
N GLU A 60 2.56 25.06 2.82
CA GLU A 60 3.44 24.78 1.69
C GLU A 60 4.52 23.76 2.06
N SER A 61 5.18 23.92 3.22
CA SER A 61 6.16 22.95 3.73
C SER A 61 5.56 21.55 3.79
N VAL A 62 4.38 21.39 4.40
CA VAL A 62 3.72 20.08 4.51
C VAL A 62 3.37 19.49 3.16
N LEU A 63 2.70 20.26 2.30
CA LEU A 63 2.25 19.78 1.00
C LEU A 63 3.43 19.45 0.07
N SER A 64 4.55 20.15 0.23
CA SER A 64 5.76 19.90 -0.55
C SER A 64 6.39 18.53 -0.30
N ARG A 65 6.10 17.91 0.85
CA ARG A 65 6.55 16.53 1.17
C ARG A 65 5.79 15.47 0.38
N GLY A 66 4.67 15.83 -0.26
CA GLY A 66 3.84 14.94 -1.07
C GLY A 66 2.80 14.15 -0.26
N LEU A 67 1.77 13.67 -0.96
CA LEU A 67 0.64 12.96 -0.32
C LEU A 67 1.00 11.54 0.17
N SER A 68 2.15 11.00 -0.23
CA SER A 68 2.70 9.74 0.28
C SER A 68 3.58 9.91 1.52
N PHE A 69 3.71 11.14 2.05
CA PHE A 69 4.47 11.39 3.27
C PHE A 69 3.74 10.79 4.48
N CYS A 70 4.43 9.93 5.23
CA CYS A 70 3.89 9.31 6.44
C CYS A 70 4.31 10.12 7.68
N SER A 71 3.34 10.69 8.40
CA SER A 71 3.59 11.32 9.71
C SER A 71 4.00 10.29 10.75
N SER A 72 4.98 10.60 11.59
CA SER A 72 5.32 9.81 12.77
C SER A 72 4.15 9.83 13.75
N THR A 73 3.34 8.78 13.79
CA THR A 73 2.31 8.60 14.82
C THR A 73 2.91 7.94 16.06
N PRO A 74 2.42 8.26 17.27
CA PRO A 74 2.74 7.48 18.45
C PRO A 74 2.45 6.00 18.18
N MET A 75 3.38 5.13 18.58
CA MET A 75 3.22 3.70 18.39
C MET A 75 2.09 3.20 19.29
N ASN A 76 1.13 2.48 18.71
CA ASN A 76 0.11 1.79 19.49
C ASN A 76 0.73 0.49 20.02
N MET A 77 1.04 0.45 21.33
CA MET A 77 1.69 -0.70 21.97
C MET A 77 0.86 -1.97 21.88
N ILE A 78 -0.48 -1.86 21.93
CA ILE A 78 -1.38 -3.02 21.81
C ILE A 78 -1.26 -3.61 20.41
N GLN A 79 -1.34 -2.76 19.39
CA GLN A 79 -1.19 -3.20 17.99
C GLN A 79 0.20 -3.81 17.76
N PHE A 80 1.25 -3.17 18.28
CA PHE A 80 2.61 -3.65 18.15
C PHE A 80 2.82 -5.05 18.77
N CYS A 81 2.34 -5.25 20.00
CA CYS A 81 2.40 -6.58 20.63
C CYS A 81 1.61 -7.61 19.82
N GLY A 82 0.41 -7.26 19.33
CA GLY A 82 -0.36 -8.12 18.44
C GLY A 82 0.38 -8.48 17.15
N ASP A 83 1.09 -7.52 16.56
CA ASP A 83 1.89 -7.73 15.34
C ASP A 83 3.11 -8.64 15.59
N LEU A 84 3.75 -8.52 16.77
CA LEU A 84 4.81 -9.43 17.20
C LEU A 84 4.29 -10.86 17.37
N GLU A 85 3.18 -11.06 18.07
CA GLU A 85 2.57 -12.38 18.22
C GLU A 85 2.19 -12.99 16.87
N ALA A 86 1.62 -12.18 15.98
CA ALA A 86 1.32 -12.60 14.63
C ALA A 86 2.59 -12.98 13.84
N TYR A 87 3.72 -12.30 14.08
CA TYR A 87 5.02 -12.62 13.48
C TYR A 87 5.60 -13.92 14.03
N PHE A 88 5.64 -14.11 15.35
CA PHE A 88 6.14 -15.34 15.95
C PHE A 88 5.30 -16.55 15.56
N ARG A 89 3.97 -16.39 15.50
CA ARG A 89 3.09 -17.42 14.94
C ARG A 89 3.47 -17.81 13.51
N ARG A 90 3.84 -16.85 12.65
CA ARG A 90 4.31 -17.15 11.28
C ARG A 90 5.62 -17.93 11.29
N LEU A 91 6.54 -17.65 12.21
CA LEU A 91 7.78 -18.42 12.37
C LEU A 91 7.48 -19.85 12.83
N ARG A 92 6.65 -20.01 13.87
CA ARG A 92 6.21 -21.32 14.37
C ARG A 92 5.54 -22.15 13.29
N LEU A 93 4.65 -21.55 12.50
CA LEU A 93 4.00 -22.24 11.38
C LEU A 93 5.00 -22.68 10.31
N LYS A 94 6.00 -21.85 9.98
CA LYS A 94 7.04 -22.22 9.01
C LYS A 94 7.89 -23.39 9.50
N GLU A 95 8.26 -23.38 10.77
CA GLU A 95 9.01 -24.48 11.40
C GLU A 95 8.18 -25.76 11.44
N TYR A 96 6.92 -25.68 11.91
CA TYR A 96 6.04 -26.84 12.04
C TYR A 96 5.77 -27.56 10.72
N PHE A 97 5.66 -26.81 9.62
CA PHE A 97 5.39 -27.37 8.29
C PHE A 97 6.66 -27.59 7.46
N GLN A 98 7.86 -27.42 8.03
CA GLN A 98 9.13 -27.56 7.30
C GLN A 98 9.28 -28.93 6.62
N ASP A 99 8.89 -30.02 7.30
CA ASP A 99 9.00 -31.39 6.77
C ASP A 99 7.97 -31.71 5.68
N ASN A 100 6.87 -30.95 5.60
CA ASN A 100 5.85 -31.09 4.55
C ASN A 100 6.25 -30.37 3.25
N THR A 101 7.40 -29.70 3.23
CA THR A 101 7.86 -28.93 2.07
C THR A 101 8.65 -29.79 1.07
N GLU A 102 9.25 -30.91 1.49
CA GLU A 102 10.07 -31.75 0.59
C GLU A 102 9.25 -32.59 -0.41
N GLN A 103 7.95 -32.80 -0.16
CA GLN A 103 7.05 -33.48 -1.12
C GLN A 103 6.30 -32.53 -2.05
N ARG A 104 6.46 -31.21 -1.89
CA ARG A 104 5.98 -30.24 -2.88
C ARG A 104 7.10 -29.95 -3.84
N THR A 105 7.05 -30.58 -5.01
CA THR A 105 7.67 -30.02 -6.21
C THR A 105 7.32 -28.54 -6.25
N ASP A 106 8.34 -27.74 -6.57
CA ASP A 106 8.33 -26.29 -6.68
C ASP A 106 7.43 -25.81 -7.85
N THR A 107 6.20 -26.33 -7.95
CA THR A 107 5.11 -25.59 -8.53
C THR A 107 5.00 -24.31 -7.71
N GLN A 108 5.58 -23.24 -8.25
CA GLN A 108 5.28 -21.87 -7.90
C GLN A 108 3.76 -21.75 -7.88
N ILE A 109 3.14 -22.01 -6.73
CA ILE A 109 1.76 -21.65 -6.48
C ILE A 109 1.80 -20.13 -6.44
N PRO A 110 1.35 -19.43 -7.49
CA PRO A 110 1.53 -18.01 -7.54
C PRO A 110 0.60 -17.40 -6.47
N SER A 111 0.99 -16.26 -5.91
CA SER A 111 0.39 -15.70 -4.68
C SER A 111 -1.14 -15.53 -4.70
N TYR A 112 -1.78 -15.64 -5.87
CA TYR A 112 -3.22 -15.56 -6.04
C TYR A 112 -4.00 -16.81 -5.58
N GLN A 113 -3.39 -18.00 -5.52
CA GLN A 113 -4.08 -19.18 -4.93
C GLN A 113 -4.08 -19.18 -3.40
N GLN A 114 -3.38 -18.22 -2.77
CA GLN A 114 -3.62 -17.86 -1.37
C GLN A 114 -4.90 -17.03 -1.26
N HIS A 115 -6.01 -17.53 -1.81
CA HIS A 115 -7.33 -17.04 -1.47
C HIS A 115 -7.43 -17.12 0.05
N ARG A 116 -7.80 -15.98 0.67
CA ARG A 116 -7.93 -15.79 2.11
C ARG A 116 -9.00 -16.73 2.68
N LYS A 117 -8.71 -18.03 2.78
CA LYS A 117 -9.35 -18.90 3.76
C LYS A 117 -9.23 -18.16 5.09
N LYS A 118 -10.29 -18.18 5.93
CA LYS A 118 -10.21 -17.60 7.28
C LYS A 118 -8.90 -18.09 7.89
N ASN A 119 -7.98 -17.15 8.12
CA ASN A 119 -6.65 -17.50 8.58
C ASN A 119 -6.84 -18.30 9.86
N SER A 120 -6.33 -19.53 9.87
CA SER A 120 -6.39 -20.34 11.09
C SER A 120 -5.78 -19.54 12.24
N THR A 121 -6.51 -19.46 13.34
CA THR A 121 -6.05 -18.88 14.61
C THR A 121 -5.16 -19.86 15.37
N TRP A 122 -5.05 -21.10 14.88
CA TRP A 122 -4.20 -22.12 15.47
C TRP A 122 -2.72 -21.72 15.36
N THR A 123 -2.00 -21.97 16.45
CA THR A 123 -0.56 -21.76 16.60
C THR A 123 0.04 -23.09 17.04
N PRO A 124 1.14 -23.55 16.40
CA PRO A 124 1.86 -24.73 16.88
C PRO A 124 2.27 -24.59 18.35
N PRO A 125 2.24 -25.70 19.13
CA PRO A 125 2.64 -25.65 20.53
C PRO A 125 4.12 -25.26 20.68
N GLU A 126 4.43 -24.60 21.79
CA GLU A 126 5.80 -24.26 22.19
C GLU A 126 6.58 -25.49 22.64
N GLY A 127 7.92 -25.41 22.69
CA GLY A 127 8.79 -26.51 23.12
C GLY A 127 9.06 -27.56 22.04
N ARG A 128 8.69 -27.30 20.79
CA ARG A 128 9.03 -28.15 19.64
C ARG A 128 10.46 -27.92 19.15
N ASN A 129 10.93 -26.68 19.27
CA ASN A 129 12.22 -26.26 18.77
C ASN A 129 12.82 -25.21 19.68
N ASP A 130 13.69 -25.66 20.58
CA ASP A 130 14.32 -24.82 21.61
C ASP A 130 15.08 -23.63 21.01
N SER A 131 15.67 -23.80 19.81
CA SER A 131 16.39 -22.71 19.14
C SER A 131 15.43 -21.62 18.63
N LEU A 132 14.27 -22.01 18.10
CA LEU A 132 13.24 -21.06 17.68
C LEU A 132 12.60 -20.38 18.90
N ASP A 133 12.31 -21.14 19.95
CA ASP A 133 11.74 -20.60 21.18
C ASP A 133 12.69 -19.59 21.83
N LEU A 134 13.98 -19.92 21.93
CA LEU A 134 15.01 -19.00 22.42
C LEU A 134 15.12 -17.74 21.54
N TYR A 135 15.03 -17.88 20.21
CA TYR A 135 15.04 -16.74 19.30
C TYR A 135 13.83 -15.84 19.52
N ILE A 136 12.62 -16.41 19.62
CA ILE A 136 11.38 -15.67 19.86
C ILE A 136 11.47 -14.91 21.19
N GLU A 137 11.92 -15.59 22.25
CA GLU A 137 12.07 -14.98 23.57
C GLU A 137 13.10 -13.84 23.56
N CYS A 138 14.28 -14.07 22.99
CA CYS A 138 15.32 -13.05 22.87
C CYS A 138 14.84 -11.85 22.03
N PHE A 139 14.17 -12.11 20.91
CA PHE A 139 13.64 -11.06 20.04
C PHE A 139 12.54 -10.27 20.73
N HIS A 140 11.61 -10.93 21.42
CA HIS A 140 10.53 -10.29 22.15
C HIS A 140 11.08 -9.36 23.23
N ARG A 141 12.00 -9.85 24.08
CA ARG A 141 12.67 -9.03 25.11
C ARG A 141 13.41 -7.84 24.51
N ARG A 142 14.18 -8.07 23.43
CA ARG A 142 14.93 -7.01 22.76
C ARG A 142 14.02 -5.98 22.09
N ALA A 143 12.98 -6.42 21.41
CA ALA A 143 12.02 -5.54 20.75
C ALA A 143 11.29 -4.66 21.76
N GLN A 144 10.86 -5.23 22.89
CA GLN A 144 10.25 -4.46 23.97
C GLN A 144 11.23 -3.44 24.58
N ALA A 145 12.46 -3.86 24.91
CA ALA A 145 13.47 -2.96 25.47
C ALA A 145 13.85 -1.82 24.51
N GLU A 146 14.16 -2.15 23.24
CA GLU A 146 14.50 -1.15 22.24
C GLU A 146 13.33 -0.19 21.96
N ILE A 147 12.09 -0.64 22.06
CA ILE A 147 10.92 0.23 21.83
C ILE A 147 10.69 1.17 22.99
N VAL A 148 10.76 0.68 24.23
CA VAL A 148 10.65 1.55 25.41
C VAL A 148 11.76 2.60 25.38
N GLU A 149 13.00 2.21 25.10
CA GLU A 149 14.12 3.15 25.00
C GLU A 149 13.97 4.12 23.81
N LYS A 150 13.63 3.63 22.61
CA LYS A 150 13.55 4.49 21.41
C LYS A 150 12.29 5.36 21.38
N GLN A 151 11.19 4.97 22.02
CA GLN A 151 9.99 5.81 22.10
C GLN A 151 10.26 7.16 22.77
N HIS A 152 11.14 7.19 23.77
CA HIS A 152 11.50 8.42 24.46
C HIS A 152 12.44 9.33 23.65
N HIS A 153 13.02 8.85 22.55
CA HIS A 153 14.11 9.52 21.83
C HIS A 153 13.86 9.75 20.33
N LEU A 154 12.77 9.25 19.76
CA LEU A 154 12.48 9.48 18.35
C LEU A 154 11.89 10.89 18.14
N PRO A 155 12.58 11.78 17.39
CA PRO A 155 12.04 13.08 17.09
C PRO A 155 10.80 12.93 16.19
N HIS A 156 9.76 13.72 16.47
CA HIS A 156 8.63 13.84 15.56
C HIS A 156 9.11 14.36 14.20
N ASN A 157 8.65 13.75 13.12
CA ASN A 157 9.00 14.19 11.76
C ASN A 157 8.16 15.40 11.29
N LEU A 158 7.27 15.91 12.13
CA LEU A 158 6.46 17.09 11.92
C LEU A 158 6.49 17.97 13.18
N SER A 159 6.54 19.28 12.97
CA SER A 159 6.31 20.25 14.05
C SER A 159 4.83 20.28 14.45
N ARG A 160 4.53 20.88 15.61
CA ARG A 160 3.13 21.09 16.04
C ARG A 160 2.35 21.97 15.05
N ALA A 161 3.00 22.97 14.48
CA ALA A 161 2.42 23.85 13.47
C ALA A 161 2.07 23.07 12.19
N GLU A 162 2.95 22.18 11.73
CA GLU A 162 2.71 21.33 10.55
C GLU A 162 1.58 20.32 10.80
N HIS A 163 1.49 19.73 12.00
CA HIS A 163 0.36 18.89 12.37
C HIS A 163 -0.97 19.65 12.32
N ASN A 164 -1.00 20.87 12.85
CA ASN A 164 -2.19 21.73 12.78
C ASN A 164 -2.52 22.11 11.33
N ALA A 165 -1.50 22.37 10.50
CA ALA A 165 -1.67 22.67 9.09
C ALA A 165 -2.32 21.49 8.34
N ILE A 166 -1.88 20.24 8.56
CA ILE A 166 -2.52 19.04 7.98
C ILE A 166 -3.99 18.98 8.39
N HIS A 167 -4.29 19.19 9.67
CA HIS A 167 -5.65 19.16 10.19
C HIS A 167 -6.52 20.25 9.55
N ASN A 168 -6.01 21.47 9.43
CA ASN A 168 -6.74 22.60 8.85
C ASN A 168 -6.99 22.39 7.35
N LEU A 169 -5.96 22.00 6.59
CA LEU A 169 -6.07 21.71 5.16
C LEU A 169 -7.08 20.58 4.88
N ARG A 170 -7.07 19.52 5.68
CA ARG A 170 -8.02 18.39 5.55
C ARG A 170 -9.47 18.83 5.75
N ASN A 171 -9.72 19.70 6.72
CA ASN A 171 -11.06 20.11 7.12
C ASN A 171 -11.52 21.41 6.44
N HIS A 172 -10.68 22.03 5.62
CA HIS A 172 -11.01 23.29 4.96
C HIS A 172 -12.25 23.11 4.05
N PRO A 173 -13.29 23.97 4.16
CA PRO A 173 -14.56 23.77 3.47
C PRO A 173 -14.49 24.03 1.95
N ASP A 174 -13.65 24.96 1.51
CA ASP A 174 -13.67 25.43 0.12
C ASP A 174 -12.65 24.78 -0.81
N ILE A 175 -11.73 23.97 -0.30
CA ILE A 175 -10.67 23.36 -1.10
C ILE A 175 -10.75 21.84 -1.12
N ILE A 176 -10.19 21.26 -2.16
CA ILE A 176 -9.92 19.83 -2.30
C ILE A 176 -8.45 19.68 -2.70
N ILE A 177 -7.78 18.74 -2.05
CA ILE A 177 -6.38 18.40 -2.32
C ILE A 177 -6.35 17.01 -2.95
N LYS A 178 -5.73 16.89 -4.13
CA LYS A 178 -5.61 15.64 -4.88
C LYS A 178 -4.23 15.52 -5.51
N GLU A 179 -3.79 14.29 -5.75
CA GLU A 179 -2.66 14.05 -6.64
C GLU A 179 -3.04 14.34 -8.10
N ALA A 180 -2.09 14.86 -8.87
CA ALA A 180 -2.24 15.01 -10.31
C ALA A 180 -2.28 13.64 -11.01
N ASP A 181 -3.03 13.54 -12.11
CA ASP A 181 -3.09 12.32 -12.94
C ASP A 181 -1.72 11.90 -13.48
N LYS A 182 -0.80 12.86 -13.67
CA LYS A 182 0.57 12.63 -14.12
C LYS A 182 1.54 13.56 -13.40
N GLY A 183 2.74 13.07 -13.15
CA GLY A 183 3.85 13.87 -12.59
C GLY A 183 3.88 14.00 -11.07
N GLY A 184 2.97 13.36 -10.33
CA GLY A 184 3.02 13.27 -8.86
C GLY A 184 2.85 14.59 -8.11
N ALA A 185 2.42 15.66 -8.78
CA ALA A 185 2.17 16.95 -8.17
C ALA A 185 0.95 16.91 -7.23
N VAL A 186 1.00 17.72 -6.18
CA VAL A 186 -0.10 17.98 -5.26
C VAL A 186 -0.93 19.14 -5.81
N VAL A 187 -2.19 18.89 -6.12
CA VAL A 187 -3.09 19.88 -6.71
C VAL A 187 -4.11 20.34 -5.68
N ILE A 188 -4.20 21.65 -5.49
CA ILE A 188 -5.23 22.27 -4.66
C ILE A 188 -6.26 22.88 -5.61
N MET A 189 -7.52 22.54 -5.42
CA MET A 189 -8.61 23.01 -6.26
C MET A 189 -9.72 23.57 -5.41
N LYS A 190 -10.50 24.50 -5.98
CA LYS A 190 -11.77 24.90 -5.39
C LYS A 190 -12.73 23.71 -5.38
N ARG A 191 -13.32 23.42 -4.22
CA ARG A 191 -14.26 22.31 -4.02
C ARG A 191 -15.45 22.38 -4.96
N SER A 192 -15.99 23.59 -5.20
CA SER A 192 -17.11 23.77 -6.12
C SER A 192 -16.77 23.35 -7.55
N ASP A 193 -15.55 23.63 -8.00
CA ASP A 193 -15.15 23.40 -9.38
C ASP A 193 -14.83 21.91 -9.61
N TYR A 194 -14.25 21.26 -8.61
CA TYR A 194 -14.14 19.80 -8.57
C TYR A 194 -15.51 19.10 -8.63
N GLN A 195 -16.49 19.56 -7.84
CA GLN A 195 -17.86 19.02 -7.85
C GLN A 195 -18.58 19.27 -9.18
N LYS A 196 -18.42 20.47 -9.77
CA LYS A 196 -18.97 20.79 -11.09
C LYS A 196 -18.38 19.89 -12.17
N GLU A 197 -17.07 19.65 -12.16
CA GLU A 197 -16.42 18.75 -13.12
C GLU A 197 -16.92 17.31 -12.95
N ALA A 198 -17.09 16.84 -11.71
CA ALA A 198 -17.69 15.53 -11.45
C ALA A 198 -19.11 15.43 -12.00
N ALA A 199 -19.96 16.42 -11.72
CA ALA A 199 -21.33 16.47 -12.22
C ALA A 199 -21.39 16.56 -13.75
N ARG A 200 -20.50 17.34 -14.38
CA ARG A 200 -20.40 17.46 -15.84
C ARG A 200 -20.07 16.12 -16.49
N GLN A 201 -19.21 15.30 -15.88
CA GLN A 201 -18.90 13.96 -16.39
C GLN A 201 -20.04 12.96 -16.16
N LEU A 202 -20.59 12.93 -14.94
CA LEU A 202 -21.65 11.98 -14.56
C LEU A 202 -23.01 12.26 -15.22
N SER A 203 -23.26 13.51 -15.63
CA SER A 203 -24.48 13.90 -16.37
C SER A 203 -24.48 13.47 -17.84
N ASN A 204 -23.37 12.92 -18.34
CA ASN A 204 -23.30 12.47 -19.72
C ASN A 204 -24.10 11.17 -19.93
N THR A 205 -25.33 11.32 -20.45
CA THR A 205 -26.28 10.22 -20.69
C THR A 205 -25.86 9.25 -21.78
N LYS A 206 -24.84 9.57 -22.58
CA LYS A 206 -24.24 8.63 -23.53
C LYS A 206 -23.50 7.50 -22.81
N PHE A 207 -22.93 7.77 -21.64
CA PHE A 207 -22.09 6.82 -20.90
C PHE A 207 -22.66 6.41 -19.55
N TYR A 208 -23.46 7.28 -18.91
CA TYR A 208 -24.01 7.05 -17.58
C TYR A 208 -25.54 7.09 -17.59
N ARG A 209 -26.14 6.29 -16.73
CA ARG A 209 -27.58 6.33 -16.47
C ARG A 209 -27.80 6.57 -14.98
N PRO A 210 -28.58 7.59 -14.59
CA PRO A 210 -28.95 7.78 -13.19
C PRO A 210 -29.76 6.59 -12.71
N LEU A 211 -29.51 6.15 -11.48
CA LEU A 211 -30.27 5.12 -10.80
C LEU A 211 -31.18 5.78 -9.77
N SER A 212 -32.42 5.28 -9.63
CA SER A 212 -33.41 5.78 -8.69
C SER A 212 -33.08 5.42 -7.23
N SER A 213 -32.29 4.37 -7.03
CA SER A 213 -31.89 3.86 -5.71
C SER A 213 -30.56 3.12 -5.81
N ASP A 214 -29.93 2.85 -4.67
CA ASP A 214 -28.74 2.02 -4.59
C ASP A 214 -29.08 0.56 -4.98
N PRO A 215 -28.47 0.01 -6.05
CA PRO A 215 -28.77 -1.35 -6.51
C PRO A 215 -27.97 -2.42 -5.74
N THR A 216 -27.18 -2.05 -4.73
CA THR A 216 -26.25 -2.97 -4.05
C THR A 216 -26.95 -4.21 -3.49
N GLU A 217 -28.12 -4.07 -2.87
CA GLU A 217 -28.86 -5.22 -2.31
C GLU A 217 -29.38 -6.16 -3.41
N GLU A 218 -29.93 -5.59 -4.49
CA GLU A 218 -30.41 -6.34 -5.65
C GLU A 218 -29.28 -7.14 -6.30
N TYR A 219 -28.14 -6.49 -6.53
CA TYR A 219 -26.97 -7.12 -7.12
C TYR A 219 -26.34 -8.14 -6.19
N THR A 220 -26.41 -7.94 -4.87
CA THR A 220 -25.95 -8.93 -3.89
C THR A 220 -26.75 -10.22 -4.01
N LYS A 221 -28.08 -10.14 -4.13
CA LYS A 221 -28.95 -11.31 -4.36
C LYS A 221 -28.59 -12.03 -5.66
N LYS A 222 -28.36 -11.27 -6.75
CA LYS A 222 -27.94 -11.81 -8.04
C LYS A 222 -26.58 -12.50 -7.96
N LEU A 223 -25.60 -11.90 -7.27
CA LEU A 223 -24.29 -12.49 -7.09
C LEU A 223 -24.38 -13.79 -6.29
N HIS A 224 -25.13 -13.83 -5.18
CA HIS A 224 -25.32 -15.06 -4.43
C HIS A 224 -26.00 -16.16 -5.25
N HIS A 225 -26.97 -15.80 -6.08
CA HIS A 225 -27.59 -16.76 -7.00
C HIS A 225 -26.56 -17.31 -8.00
N LEU A 226 -25.77 -16.44 -8.62
CA LEU A 226 -24.67 -16.84 -9.52
C LEU A 226 -23.69 -17.77 -8.82
N LEU A 227 -23.25 -17.43 -7.61
CA LEU A 227 -22.28 -18.24 -6.87
C LEU A 227 -22.82 -19.64 -6.59
N ARG A 228 -24.10 -19.78 -6.24
CA ARG A 228 -24.74 -21.10 -6.03
C ARG A 228 -24.72 -22.00 -7.26
N THR A 229 -24.62 -21.44 -8.46
CA THR A 229 -24.49 -22.22 -9.70
C THR A 229 -23.06 -22.74 -9.94
N LEU A 230 -22.07 -22.18 -9.25
CA LEU A 230 -20.67 -22.58 -9.37
C LEU A 230 -20.35 -23.76 -8.44
N PRO A 231 -19.34 -24.59 -8.76
CA PRO A 231 -18.86 -25.63 -7.86
C PRO A 231 -18.40 -25.06 -6.51
N THR A 232 -18.59 -25.81 -5.41
CA THR A 232 -18.24 -25.38 -4.05
C THR A 232 -16.80 -24.90 -3.93
N LEU A 233 -15.85 -25.62 -4.56
CA LEU A 233 -14.43 -25.24 -4.56
C LEU A 233 -14.18 -23.86 -5.19
N THR A 234 -14.97 -23.47 -6.20
CA THR A 234 -14.91 -22.16 -6.83
C THR A 234 -15.53 -21.09 -5.94
N GLN A 235 -16.66 -21.39 -5.30
CA GLN A 235 -17.32 -20.48 -4.36
C GLN A 235 -16.37 -20.09 -3.22
N GLU A 236 -15.64 -21.06 -2.66
CA GLU A 236 -14.66 -20.85 -1.58
C GLU A 236 -13.49 -19.95 -1.97
N GLN A 237 -13.20 -19.79 -3.27
CA GLN A 237 -12.14 -18.92 -3.77
C GLN A 237 -12.61 -17.46 -3.92
N ILE A 238 -13.92 -17.21 -3.97
CA ILE A 238 -14.48 -15.87 -4.21
C ILE A 238 -14.87 -15.24 -2.88
N ASN A 239 -14.07 -14.28 -2.40
CA ASN A 239 -14.34 -13.56 -1.16
C ASN A 239 -15.26 -12.35 -1.40
N ILE A 240 -16.52 -12.45 -1.00
CA ILE A 240 -17.45 -11.31 -1.05
C ILE A 240 -17.23 -10.41 0.19
N PRO A 241 -17.16 -9.08 0.04
CA PRO A 241 -17.16 -8.17 1.18
C PRO A 241 -18.39 -8.40 2.08
N VAL A 242 -18.21 -8.36 3.40
CA VAL A 242 -19.31 -8.54 4.37
C VAL A 242 -20.34 -7.43 4.24
N GLU A 243 -19.88 -6.20 4.05
CA GLU A 243 -20.70 -5.01 3.82
C GLU A 243 -20.26 -4.36 2.51
N PRO A 244 -20.80 -4.82 1.35
CA PRO A 244 -20.46 -4.24 0.07
C PRO A 244 -20.99 -2.82 -0.03
N ARG A 245 -20.20 -1.94 -0.65
CA ARG A 245 -20.60 -0.55 -0.93
C ARG A 245 -20.53 -0.24 -2.43
N PRO A 246 -21.26 0.78 -2.90
CA PRO A 246 -21.06 1.31 -4.24
C PRO A 246 -19.62 1.76 -4.49
N GLY A 247 -19.20 1.69 -5.75
CA GLY A 247 -17.87 2.18 -6.15
C GLY A 247 -17.70 3.67 -5.88
N LEU A 248 -16.61 4.04 -5.21
CA LEU A 248 -16.34 5.44 -4.89
C LEU A 248 -15.83 6.18 -6.12
N PHE A 249 -16.59 7.17 -6.59
CA PHE A 249 -16.16 8.06 -7.68
C PHE A 249 -15.29 9.19 -7.17
N TYR A 250 -14.15 9.43 -7.84
CA TYR A 250 -13.32 10.61 -7.62
C TYR A 250 -12.56 10.99 -8.89
N LEU A 251 -11.99 12.20 -8.89
CA LEU A 251 -11.25 12.75 -10.01
C LEU A 251 -9.77 12.94 -9.65
N LEU A 252 -8.89 12.65 -10.60
CA LEU A 252 -7.49 13.08 -10.59
C LEU A 252 -7.28 14.21 -11.60
N PRO A 253 -6.81 15.41 -11.20
CA PRO A 253 -6.69 16.54 -12.12
C PRO A 253 -5.63 16.31 -13.20
N LYS A 254 -6.00 16.47 -14.47
CA LYS A 254 -5.06 16.41 -15.60
C LYS A 254 -4.45 17.78 -15.87
N ILE A 255 -3.58 18.25 -14.97
CA ILE A 255 -2.92 19.57 -15.07
C ILE A 255 -2.06 19.78 -16.33
N HIS A 256 -1.78 18.71 -17.08
CA HIS A 256 -1.06 18.73 -18.35
C HIS A 256 -1.99 18.92 -19.57
N LYS A 257 -3.28 19.19 -19.36
CA LYS A 257 -4.29 19.38 -20.41
C LYS A 257 -4.98 20.74 -20.21
N PRO A 258 -5.36 21.44 -21.30
CA PRO A 258 -6.10 22.69 -21.20
C PRO A 258 -7.37 22.53 -20.36
N GLY A 259 -7.61 23.47 -19.44
CA GLY A 259 -8.76 23.45 -18.53
C GLY A 259 -8.67 22.43 -17.38
N ASN A 260 -7.55 21.72 -17.23
CA ASN A 260 -7.27 20.77 -16.14
C ASN A 260 -8.41 19.76 -15.86
N PRO A 261 -8.97 19.07 -16.88
CA PRO A 261 -10.10 18.17 -16.69
C PRO A 261 -9.76 17.03 -15.74
N GLY A 262 -10.76 16.57 -14.98
CA GLY A 262 -10.60 15.42 -14.08
C GLY A 262 -10.49 14.10 -14.85
N ARG A 263 -9.62 13.18 -14.43
CA ARG A 263 -9.74 11.77 -14.80
C ARG A 263 -10.73 11.08 -13.87
N PRO A 264 -11.85 10.55 -14.37
CA PRO A 264 -12.77 9.78 -13.55
C PRO A 264 -12.13 8.47 -13.12
N ILE A 265 -12.18 8.21 -11.81
CA ILE A 265 -11.79 6.94 -11.20
C ILE A 265 -12.98 6.43 -10.38
N ILE A 266 -13.28 5.14 -10.53
CA ILE A 266 -14.23 4.43 -9.68
C ILE A 266 -13.43 3.41 -8.89
N SER A 267 -13.36 3.57 -7.57
CA SER A 267 -12.67 2.61 -6.71
C SER A 267 -13.50 1.32 -6.60
N GLY A 268 -12.90 0.20 -6.99
CA GLY A 268 -13.47 -1.14 -6.80
C GLY A 268 -13.30 -1.70 -5.38
N ILE A 269 -12.59 -1.01 -4.49
CA ILE A 269 -12.27 -1.50 -3.15
C ILE A 269 -13.50 -1.48 -2.24
N GLY A 270 -13.84 -2.64 -1.69
CA GLY A 270 -15.04 -2.87 -0.88
C GLY A 270 -16.32 -2.96 -1.70
N THR A 271 -16.23 -3.03 -3.03
CA THR A 271 -17.41 -3.20 -3.89
C THR A 271 -17.83 -4.67 -3.97
N LEU A 272 -19.10 -4.91 -4.26
CA LEU A 272 -19.68 -6.25 -4.32
C LEU A 272 -18.87 -7.22 -5.21
N THR A 273 -18.32 -6.73 -6.32
CA THR A 273 -17.60 -7.55 -7.29
C THR A 273 -16.11 -7.67 -7.01
N GLU A 274 -15.55 -7.06 -5.96
CA GLU A 274 -14.10 -7.05 -5.69
C GLU A 274 -13.50 -8.45 -5.68
N GLY A 275 -14.08 -9.37 -4.92
CA GLY A 275 -13.60 -10.77 -4.85
C GLY A 275 -13.79 -11.54 -6.14
N LEU A 276 -14.90 -11.31 -6.85
CA LEU A 276 -15.17 -11.95 -8.13
C LEU A 276 -14.18 -11.47 -9.20
N SER A 277 -13.90 -10.16 -9.25
CA SER A 277 -12.89 -9.59 -10.14
C SER A 277 -11.51 -10.12 -9.83
N GLY A 278 -11.15 -10.26 -8.54
CA GLY A 278 -9.89 -10.89 -8.13
C GLY A 278 -9.78 -12.36 -8.53
N TYR A 279 -10.88 -13.11 -8.46
CA TYR A 279 -10.93 -14.48 -8.95
C TYR A 279 -10.78 -14.56 -10.47
N VAL A 280 -11.50 -13.74 -11.23
CA VAL A 280 -11.37 -13.72 -12.70
C VAL A 280 -9.95 -13.30 -13.11
N ASP A 281 -9.35 -12.32 -12.44
CA ASP A 281 -7.95 -11.94 -12.67
C ASP A 281 -6.99 -13.13 -12.43
N SER A 282 -7.23 -13.93 -11.40
CA SER A 282 -6.40 -15.10 -11.10
C SER A 282 -6.47 -16.18 -12.19
N LEU A 283 -7.64 -16.33 -12.84
CA LEU A 283 -7.82 -17.23 -13.99
C LEU A 283 -7.16 -16.69 -15.26
N LEU A 284 -7.23 -15.37 -15.50
CA LEU A 284 -6.72 -14.74 -16.72
C LEU A 284 -5.21 -14.50 -16.69
N ARG A 285 -4.63 -14.31 -15.50
CA ARG A 285 -3.23 -13.95 -15.32
C ARG A 285 -2.24 -14.91 -15.99
N PRO A 286 -2.35 -16.26 -15.86
CA PRO A 286 -1.42 -17.17 -16.53
C PRO A 286 -1.35 -16.97 -18.04
N TYR A 287 -2.51 -16.74 -18.67
CA TYR A 287 -2.59 -16.46 -20.11
C TYR A 287 -1.92 -15.13 -20.45
N ALA A 288 -2.20 -14.06 -19.70
CA ALA A 288 -1.58 -12.76 -19.91
C ALA A 288 -0.04 -12.83 -19.78
N THR A 289 0.46 -13.53 -18.76
CA THR A 289 1.90 -13.66 -18.49
C THR A 289 2.63 -14.61 -19.45
N SER A 290 1.90 -15.52 -20.10
CA SER A 290 2.48 -16.44 -21.10
C SER A 290 2.76 -15.79 -22.46
N THR A 291 2.23 -14.58 -22.69
CA THR A 291 2.41 -13.89 -23.96
C THR A 291 3.87 -13.45 -24.17
N PRO A 292 4.45 -13.55 -25.38
CA PRO A 292 5.81 -13.10 -25.66
C PRO A 292 6.03 -11.60 -25.38
N SER A 293 4.97 -10.80 -25.52
CA SER A 293 4.96 -9.36 -25.28
C SER A 293 4.84 -8.98 -23.80
N TYR A 294 4.67 -9.95 -22.89
CA TYR A 294 4.51 -9.66 -21.47
C TYR A 294 5.76 -8.99 -20.89
N LEU A 295 5.59 -7.89 -20.16
CA LEU A 295 6.64 -7.23 -19.38
C LEU A 295 6.19 -7.18 -17.93
N GLY A 296 6.97 -7.78 -17.03
CA GLY A 296 6.60 -7.85 -15.61
C GLY A 296 6.69 -6.52 -14.88
N ASP A 297 7.83 -5.84 -15.01
CA ASP A 297 8.09 -4.54 -14.43
C ASP A 297 9.23 -3.82 -15.16
N ALA A 298 9.60 -2.62 -14.69
CA ALA A 298 10.71 -1.86 -15.27
C ALA A 298 12.06 -2.62 -15.22
N THR A 299 12.27 -3.47 -14.21
CA THR A 299 13.49 -4.27 -14.07
C THR A 299 13.49 -5.46 -15.04
N ASP A 300 12.34 -6.12 -15.22
CA ASP A 300 12.14 -7.15 -16.24
C ASP A 300 12.36 -6.60 -17.65
N PHE A 301 11.81 -5.40 -17.93
CA PHE A 301 12.04 -4.71 -19.19
C PHE A 301 13.53 -4.43 -19.45
N LEU A 302 14.24 -3.86 -18.46
CA LEU A 302 15.68 -3.59 -18.59
C LEU A 302 16.48 -4.87 -18.80
N ARG A 303 16.14 -5.97 -18.12
CA ARG A 303 16.78 -7.28 -18.33
C ARG A 303 16.54 -7.81 -19.74
N LYS A 304 15.31 -7.73 -20.24
CA LYS A 304 14.98 -8.16 -21.60
C LYS A 304 15.70 -7.33 -22.66
N LEU A 305 15.82 -6.02 -22.47
CA LEU A 305 16.60 -5.16 -23.35
C LEU A 305 18.08 -5.56 -23.38
N GLN A 306 18.67 -5.90 -22.24
CA GLN A 306 20.06 -6.35 -22.16
C GLN A 306 20.32 -7.68 -22.88
N CYS A 307 19.29 -8.49 -23.13
CA CYS A 307 19.43 -9.73 -23.90
C CYS A 307 19.29 -9.54 -25.42
N ILE A 308 18.95 -8.32 -25.87
CA ILE A 308 18.80 -7.97 -27.30
C ILE A 308 20.10 -7.37 -27.86
N TRP A 309 21.02 -6.93 -26.99
CA TRP A 309 22.34 -6.37 -27.31
C TRP A 309 23.46 -7.30 -26.82
#